data_AF-C7NI23-F1
#
_entry.id   AF-C7NI23-F1
#
_cell.length_a   1.000
_cell.length_b   1.000
_cell.length_c   1.000
_cell.angle_alpha   90.00
_cell.angle_beta   90.00
_cell.angle_gamma   90.00
#
_symmetry.space_group_name_H-M   'P 1'
#
loop_
_entity.id
_entity.type
_entity.pdbx_description
1 polymer ?
#
loop_
_entity_poly.entity_id
_entity_poly.type
_entity_poly.pdbx_seq_one_letter_code
_entity_poly.pdbx_strand_id
1 'polypeptide(L)' 'MTAVPATRALTEMERLIHQVIAESDPVTIVGDRGSAVLVSEDDWRAIQETIDPTSTPGTSASIQETRADGVGTGAEEPNT' A
#
# COMPACT_ATOMS: atom_id res chain seq x y z
N MET A 1 -3.07 -9.60 -16.51
CA MET A 1 -3.58 -10.83 -15.85
C MET A 1 -3.55 -12.03 -16.79
N THR A 2 -2.54 -12.86 -16.59
CA THR A 2 -2.33 -14.11 -17.34
C THR A 2 -2.75 -15.32 -16.51
N ALA A 3 -3.43 -16.30 -17.11
CA ALA A 3 -3.80 -17.56 -16.44
C ALA A 3 -2.92 -18.73 -16.92
N VAL A 4 -2.34 -19.48 -15.97
CA VAL A 4 -1.40 -20.58 -16.24
C VAL A 4 -1.86 -21.84 -15.48
N PRO A 5 -1.89 -23.03 -16.09
CA PRO A 5 -2.23 -24.25 -15.39
C PRO A 5 -1.15 -24.62 -14.35
N ALA A 6 -1.56 -25.18 -13.21
CA ALA A 6 -0.69 -25.52 -12.08
C ALA A 6 0.48 -26.45 -12.49
N THR A 7 0.24 -27.38 -13.41
CA THR A 7 1.27 -28.26 -13.97
C THR A 7 2.38 -27.51 -14.70
N ARG A 8 2.03 -26.46 -15.46
CA ARG A 8 3.00 -25.61 -16.15
C ARG A 8 3.69 -24.65 -15.18
N ALA A 9 2.95 -24.13 -14.21
CA ALA A 9 3.49 -23.24 -13.18
C ALA A 9 4.61 -23.93 -12.38
N LEU A 10 4.46 -25.22 -12.07
CA LEU A 10 5.47 -26.01 -11.36
C LEU A 10 6.83 -26.05 -12.08
N THR A 11 6.83 -26.25 -13.39
CA THR A 11 8.05 -26.28 -14.22
C THR A 11 8.63 -24.90 -14.51
N GLU A 12 7.82 -23.85 -14.44
CA GLU A 12 8.17 -22.49 -14.87
C GLU A 12 8.22 -21.50 -13.69
N MET A 13 8.26 -21.99 -12.45
CA MET A 13 8.05 -21.16 -11.25
C MET A 13 9.02 -19.98 -11.18
N GLU A 14 10.32 -20.21 -11.40
CA GLU A 14 11.33 -19.14 -11.36
C GLU A 14 11.08 -18.07 -12.43
N ARG A 15 10.74 -18.49 -13.65
CA ARG A 15 10.40 -17.56 -14.74
C ARG A 15 9.18 -16.72 -14.40
N LEU A 16 8.15 -17.34 -13.82
CA LEU A 16 6.92 -16.66 -13.42
C LEU A 16 7.17 -15.66 -12.29
N ILE A 17 7.99 -16.00 -11.31
CA ILE A 17 8.40 -15.07 -10.23
C ILE A 17 9.10 -13.85 -10.81
N HIS A 18 10.10 -14.06 -11.67
CA HIS A 18 10.82 -12.95 -12.32
C HIS A 18 9.90 -12.07 -13.16
N GLN A 19 8.97 -12.69 -13.90
CA GLN A 19 8.01 -11.96 -14.72
C GLN A 19 7.09 -11.08 -13.86
N VAL A 20 6.50 -11.63 -12.79
CA VAL A 20 5.61 -10.89 -11.89
C VAL A 20 6.34 -9.73 -11.20
N ILE A 21 7.60 -9.91 -10.80
CA ILE A 21 8.41 -8.85 -10.21
C ILE A 21 8.75 -7.75 -11.24
N ALA A 22 9.10 -8.12 -12.47
CA ALA A 22 9.54 -7.17 -13.49
C ALA A 22 8.38 -6.36 -14.10
N GLU A 23 7.22 -7.00 -14.26
CA GLU A 23 6.06 -6.38 -14.92
C GLU A 23 5.04 -5.82 -13.93
N SER A 24 5.13 -6.17 -12.63
CA SER A 24 4.08 -5.94 -11.63
C SER A 24 2.69 -6.39 -12.11
N ASP A 25 2.61 -7.41 -12.97
CA ASP A 25 1.33 -7.99 -13.41
C ASP A 25 1.09 -9.31 -12.67
N PRO A 26 -0.05 -9.46 -11.96
CA PRO A 26 -0.39 -10.69 -11.27
C PRO A 26 -0.69 -11.83 -12.24
N VAL A 27 -0.25 -13.03 -11.87
CA VAL A 27 -0.50 -14.27 -12.62
C VAL A 27 -1.44 -15.19 -11.84
N THR A 28 -2.49 -15.67 -12.49
CA THR A 28 -3.39 -16.67 -11.91
C THR A 28 -2.91 -18.07 -12.24
N ILE A 29 -2.69 -18.90 -11.22
CA ILE A 29 -2.36 -20.31 -11.34
C ILE A 29 -3.64 -21.13 -11.16
N VAL A 30 -4.04 -21.87 -12.18
CA VAL A 30 -5.28 -22.65 -12.21
C VAL A 30 -4.96 -24.12 -11.95
N GLY A 31 -5.41 -24.63 -10.81
CA GLY A 31 -5.34 -26.05 -10.46
C GLY A 31 -6.70 -26.74 -10.56
N ASP A 32 -6.68 -28.06 -10.46
CA ASP A 32 -7.88 -28.91 -10.50
C ASP A 32 -8.83 -28.65 -9.31
N ARG A 33 -8.24 -28.33 -8.15
CA ARG A 33 -8.98 -28.08 -6.89
C ARG A 33 -9.33 -26.61 -6.65
N GLY A 34 -8.84 -25.70 -7.50
CA GLY A 34 -8.99 -24.26 -7.30
C GLY A 34 -7.87 -23.46 -7.96
N SER A 35 -7.99 -22.13 -7.88
CA SER A 35 -7.01 -21.20 -8.44
C SER A 35 -6.34 -20.38 -7.35
N ALA A 36 -5.07 -20.03 -7.56
CA ALA A 36 -4.29 -19.14 -6.72
C ALA A 36 -3.75 -17.98 -7.56
N VAL A 37 -3.37 -16.88 -6.93
CA VAL A 37 -2.77 -15.73 -7.61
C VAL A 37 -1.36 -15.52 -7.08
N LEU A 38 -0.39 -15.39 -7.98
CA LEU A 38 0.98 -15.00 -7.68
C LEU A 38 1.12 -13.49 -7.87
N VAL A 39 1.57 -12.81 -6.81
CA VAL A 39 1.87 -11.38 -6.76
C VAL A 39 3.29 -11.20 -6.22
N SER A 40 3.97 -10.11 -6.59
CA SER A 40 5.27 -9.77 -6.00
C SER A 40 5.08 -9.30 -4.55
N GLU A 41 6.12 -9.45 -3.72
CA GLU A 41 6.05 -9.04 -2.31
C GLU A 41 5.81 -7.53 -2.17
N ASP A 42 6.47 -6.74 -3.01
CA ASP A 42 6.35 -5.27 -3.01
C ASP A 42 4.92 -4.83 -3.32
N ASP A 43 4.31 -5.40 -4.37
CA ASP A 43 2.94 -5.10 -4.77
C ASP A 43 1.94 -5.57 -3.70
N TRP A 44 2.16 -6.75 -3.11
CA TRP A 44 1.37 -7.23 -1.97
C TRP A 44 1.47 -6.30 -0.74
N ARG A 45 2.64 -5.75 -0.46
CA ARG A 45 2.81 -4.76 0.61
C ARG A 45 2.11 -3.44 0.30
N ALA A 46 2.26 -2.92 -0.91
CA ALA A 46 1.59 -1.69 -1.34
C ALA A 46 0.06 -1.82 -1.28
N ILE A 47 -0.49 -2.99 -1.65
CA ILE A 47 -1.91 -3.31 -1.51
C ILE A 47 -2.35 -3.25 -0.04
N GLN A 48 -1.58 -3.88 0.87
CA GLN A 48 -1.89 -3.85 2.30
C GLN A 48 -1.80 -2.45 2.89
N GLU A 49 -0.79 -1.66 2.52
CA GLU A 49 -0.66 -0.27 2.97
C GLU A 49 -1.80 0.63 2.50
N THR A 50 -2.36 0.35 1.32
CA THR A 50 -3.50 1.10 0.77
C THR A 50 -4.82 0.71 1.44
N ILE A 51 -4.96 -0.55 1.85
CA ILE A 51 -6.16 -1.05 2.56
C ILE A 51 -6.12 -0.67 4.04
N ASP A 52 -4.95 -0.39 4.61
CA ASP A 52 -4.75 -0.17 6.05
C ASP A 52 -4.50 1.27 6.56
N PRO A 53 -4.68 2.40 5.85
CA PRO A 53 -4.41 3.71 6.46
C PRO A 53 -5.55 4.21 7.37
N THR A 54 -6.71 3.54 7.44
CA THR A 54 -7.90 4.07 8.15
C THR A 54 -8.80 3.06 8.90
N SER A 55 -8.45 1.77 9.00
CA SER A 55 -9.32 0.77 9.66
C SER A 55 -9.20 0.69 11.19
N THR A 56 -8.72 1.76 11.84
CA THR A 56 -8.99 2.00 13.27
C THR A 56 -9.94 3.20 13.40
N PRO A 57 -11.26 2.99 13.58
CA PRO A 57 -12.13 4.03 14.12
C PRO A 57 -11.80 4.20 15.61
N GLY A 58 -10.86 5.09 15.92
CA GLY A 58 -10.40 5.28 17.29
C GLY A 58 -9.56 6.54 17.58
N THR A 59 -9.23 7.37 16.59
CA THR A 59 -8.54 8.65 16.84
C THR A 59 -9.12 9.77 16.00
N SER A 60 -10.41 10.04 16.19
CA SER A 60 -11.06 11.30 15.75
C SER A 60 -11.31 12.26 16.92
N ALA A 61 -10.52 12.19 18.00
CA ALA A 61 -10.56 13.17 19.06
C ALA A 61 -9.16 13.35 19.68
N SER A 62 -8.77 14.61 19.87
CA SER A 62 -7.43 15.09 20.29
C SER A 62 -6.47 15.14 19.09
N ILE A 63 -6.03 16.28 18.57
CA ILE A 63 -5.81 17.58 19.22
C ILE A 63 -5.96 18.67 18.12
N GLN A 64 -7.16 19.26 18.02
CA GLN A 64 -7.27 20.67 17.64
C GLN A 64 -6.88 21.51 18.87
N GLU A 65 -5.60 21.51 19.25
CA GLU A 65 -5.09 22.37 20.32
C GLU A 65 -3.55 22.39 20.25
N THR A 66 -2.99 23.08 19.26
CA THR A 66 -1.72 23.84 19.33
C THR A 66 -1.53 24.53 17.99
N ARG A 67 -2.42 25.49 17.67
CA ARG A 67 -2.11 26.64 16.81
C ARG A 67 -3.07 27.79 17.09
N ALA A 68 -3.37 27.98 18.37
CA ALA A 68 -4.15 29.11 18.88
C ALA A 68 -3.33 29.95 19.88
N ASP A 69 -2.01 30.01 19.69
CA ASP A 69 -1.15 31.05 20.24
C ASP A 69 0.00 31.26 19.23
N GLY A 70 0.21 32.39 18.56
CA GLY A 70 -0.49 33.66 18.62
C GLY A 70 -0.73 34.23 17.21
N VAL A 71 -1.96 34.68 17.00
CA VAL A 71 -2.23 35.73 16.01
C VAL A 71 -1.96 37.06 16.72
N GLY A 72 -0.99 37.79 16.17
CA GLY A 72 -1.13 39.21 15.86
C GLY A 72 -1.16 40.20 17.02
N THR A 73 -0.18 41.11 17.02
CA THR A 73 -0.34 42.58 17.08
C THR A 73 1.09 43.12 16.99
N GLY A 74 1.48 43.77 15.89
CA GLY A 74 1.06 45.14 15.58
C GLY A 74 2.17 46.07 16.06
N ALA A 75 2.74 46.83 15.13
CA ALA A 75 3.85 47.76 15.35
C ALA A 75 3.58 48.75 16.50
N GLU A 76 4.65 49.19 17.17
CA GLU A 76 4.94 50.59 17.57
C GLU A 76 6.26 50.65 18.37
N GLU A 77 7.30 51.28 17.78
CA GLU A 77 8.41 51.94 18.53
C GLU A 77 7.81 53.13 19.34
N PRO A 78 8.41 53.76 20.40
CA PRO A 78 9.85 54.07 20.60
C PRO A 78 10.37 54.26 22.07
N ASN A 79 11.67 54.59 22.19
CA ASN A 79 12.35 55.50 23.15
C ASN A 79 12.32 55.25 24.69
N THR A 80 13.48 54.94 25.28
CA THR A 80 14.18 55.71 26.34
C THR A 80 15.61 55.20 26.50
#